data_AF-D4JE51-F1
#
_entry.id   AF-D4JE51-F1
#
_cell.length_a   1.000
_cell.length_b   1.000
_cell.length_c   1.000
_cell.angle_alpha   90.00
_cell.angle_beta   90.00
_cell.angle_gamma   90.00
#
_symmetry.space_group_name_H-M   'P 1'
#
loop_
_entity.id
_entity.type
_entity.pdbx_description
1 polymer ?
#
loop_
_entity_poly.entity_id
_entity_poly.type
_entity_poly.pdbx_seq_one_letter_code
_entity_poly.pdbx_strand_id
1 'polypeptide(L)'
;MPSLFEPCGLSQLCSLRYGTLPLVRETGGLKDTVNAYNEYDKTGNGFSFEKYDSNDLIHTLYYAIDVYYNRKQDWDMLVTNALNSDVSWQNSAKTYCLLYDELLNQ
;
A
#
# COMPACT_ATOMS: atom_id res chain seq x y z
N MET A 1 -3.47 -9.47 -0.46
CA MET A 1 -2.90 -9.73 -1.80
C MET A 1 -1.55 -10.42 -1.62
N PRO A 2 -1.52 -11.72 -1.30
CA PRO A 2 -0.28 -12.47 -1.07
C PRO A 2 0.35 -12.95 -2.40
N SER A 3 0.51 -12.05 -3.37
CA SER A 3 0.98 -12.42 -4.71
C SER A 3 2.40 -12.99 -4.66
N LEU A 4 2.66 -14.06 -5.42
CA LEU A 4 4.04 -14.55 -5.65
C LEU A 4 4.84 -13.52 -6.46
N PHE A 5 4.20 -12.87 -7.43
CA PHE A 5 4.76 -11.81 -8.26
C PHE A 5 3.67 -10.83 -8.63
N GLU A 6 3.97 -9.52 -8.61
CA GLU A 6 3.04 -8.47 -8.99
C GLU A 6 3.81 -7.28 -9.60
N PRO A 7 3.81 -7.09 -10.92
CA PRO A 7 4.61 -6.04 -11.54
C PRO A 7 4.08 -4.62 -11.24
N CYS A 8 2.78 -4.48 -10.98
CA CYS A 8 2.16 -3.21 -10.62
C CYS A 8 1.04 -3.41 -9.59
N GLY A 9 0.00 -4.15 -9.95
CA GLY A 9 -1.22 -4.31 -9.15
C GLY A 9 -2.15 -3.10 -9.26
N LEU A 10 -3.43 -3.35 -9.56
CA LEU A 10 -4.48 -2.31 -9.52
C LEU A 10 -5.35 -2.43 -8.28
N SER A 11 -5.49 -3.63 -7.71
CA SER A 11 -6.45 -3.87 -6.63
C SER A 11 -6.07 -3.16 -5.33
N GLN A 12 -4.78 -2.96 -5.05
CA GLN A 12 -4.32 -2.17 -3.90
C GLN A 12 -4.60 -0.68 -4.11
N LEU A 13 -4.46 -0.16 -5.33
CA LEU A 13 -4.85 1.21 -5.65
C LEU A 13 -6.35 1.43 -5.43
N CYS A 14 -7.18 0.47 -5.87
CA CYS A 14 -8.61 0.47 -5.59
C CYS A 14 -8.88 0.39 -4.08
N SER A 15 -8.18 -0.47 -3.35
CA SER A 15 -8.33 -0.61 -1.89
C SER A 15 -8.08 0.72 -1.18
N LEU A 16 -6.95 1.37 -1.49
CA LEU A 16 -6.59 2.67 -0.96
C LEU A 16 -7.64 3.73 -1.29
N ARG A 17 -8.08 3.80 -2.55
CA ARG A 17 -9.08 4.76 -3.03
C ARG A 17 -10.42 4.64 -2.31
N TYR A 18 -10.79 3.44 -1.87
CA TYR A 18 -12.06 3.16 -1.19
C TYR A 18 -11.90 2.97 0.33
N GLY A 19 -10.72 3.27 0.90
CA GLY A 19 -10.48 3.22 2.34
C GLY A 19 -10.45 1.79 2.92
N THR A 20 -10.30 0.77 2.08
CA THR A 20 -10.03 -0.59 2.54
C THR A 20 -8.52 -0.75 2.72
N LEU A 21 -8.09 -1.11 3.92
CA LEU A 21 -6.67 -1.29 4.22
C LEU A 21 -6.12 -2.55 3.55
N PRO A 22 -5.21 -2.44 2.57
CA PRO A 22 -4.65 -3.60 1.91
C PRO A 22 -3.63 -4.29 2.81
N LEU A 23 -3.71 -5.61 2.89
CA LEU A 23 -2.63 -6.47 3.40
C LEU A 23 -1.93 -7.12 2.21
N VAL A 24 -0.66 -6.82 1.98
CA VAL A 24 0.06 -7.24 0.75
C VAL A 24 1.37 -7.94 1.05
N ARG A 25 1.86 -8.75 0.10
CA ARG A 25 3.26 -9.15 0.11
C ARG A 25 4.11 -8.06 -0.52
N GLU A 26 5.30 -7.80 0.00
CA GLU A 26 6.26 -6.85 -0.54
C GLU A 26 6.90 -7.34 -1.84
N THR A 27 6.16 -7.25 -2.95
CA THR A 27 6.63 -7.61 -4.28
C THR A 27 6.14 -6.64 -5.34
N GLY A 28 7.07 -6.22 -6.22
CA GLY A 28 6.86 -5.22 -7.27
C GLY A 28 5.99 -4.06 -6.82
N GLY A 29 4.97 -3.71 -7.61
CA GLY A 29 4.17 -2.50 -7.36
C GLY A 29 3.35 -2.52 -6.06
N LEU A 30 3.17 -3.68 -5.40
CA LEU A 30 2.55 -3.73 -4.07
C LEU A 30 3.46 -3.10 -3.01
N LYS A 31 4.77 -3.36 -3.09
CA LYS A 31 5.76 -2.76 -2.19
C LYS A 31 5.87 -1.26 -2.42
N ASP A 32 5.72 -0.82 -3.66
CA ASP A 32 5.85 0.60 -4.03
C ASP A 32 4.65 1.45 -3.59
N THR A 33 3.48 0.83 -3.37
CA THR A 33 2.21 1.55 -3.15
C THR A 33 1.62 1.37 -1.76
N VAL A 34 1.97 0.29 -1.06
CA VAL A 34 1.50 0.01 0.31
C VAL A 34 2.65 0.18 1.29
N ASN A 35 2.54 1.22 2.11
CA ASN A 35 3.44 1.49 3.22
C ASN A 35 2.89 0.80 4.47
N ALA A 36 3.69 -0.10 5.05
CA ALA A 36 3.34 -0.83 6.26
C ALA A 36 3.00 0.12 7.41
N TYR A 37 1.97 -0.24 8.19
CA TYR A 37 1.61 0.49 9.39
C TYR A 37 2.78 0.53 10.39
N ASN A 38 3.23 1.75 10.70
CA ASN A 38 4.17 2.03 11.78
C ASN A 38 3.39 2.58 12.99
N GLU A 39 3.32 1.77 14.05
CA GLU A 39 2.55 2.07 15.26
C GLU A 39 3.12 3.19 16.13
N TYR A 40 4.41 3.50 15.99
CA TYR A 40 5.09 4.55 16.74
C TYR A 40 4.84 5.92 16.10
N ASP A 41 5.04 6.00 14.79
CA ASP A 41 4.92 7.24 14.03
C ASP A 41 3.50 7.51 13.55
N LYS A 42 2.60 6.53 13.68
CA LYS A 42 1.21 6.63 13.23
C LYS A 42 1.14 6.92 11.71
N THR A 43 2.00 6.22 10.96
CA THR A 43 2.14 6.34 9.50
C THR A 43 1.88 5.00 8.81
N GLY A 44 1.76 5.04 7.49
CA GLY A 44 1.41 3.88 6.67
C GLY A 44 -0.04 3.94 6.18
N ASN A 45 -0.35 3.09 5.21
CA ASN A 45 -1.66 3.04 4.54
C ASN A 45 -2.17 1.60 4.35
N GLY A 46 -1.52 0.62 4.97
CA GLY A 46 -1.90 -0.78 4.94
C GLY A 46 -0.97 -1.64 5.77
N PHE A 47 -0.96 -2.94 5.48
CA PHE A 47 -0.13 -3.93 6.14
C PHE A 47 0.70 -4.66 5.08
N SER A 48 1.96 -4.97 5.37
CA SER A 48 2.82 -5.71 4.46
C SER A 48 3.55 -6.84 5.16
N PHE A 49 3.99 -7.82 4.37
CA PHE A 49 4.88 -8.89 4.80
C PHE A 49 5.85 -9.24 3.68
N GLU A 50 7.07 -9.65 4.04
CA GLU A 50 8.17 -9.77 3.07
C GLU A 50 8.22 -11.15 2.39
N LYS A 51 8.29 -12.21 3.20
CA LYS A 51 8.53 -13.56 2.69
C LYS A 51 7.28 -14.12 2.03
N TYR A 52 7.48 -14.86 0.95
CA TYR A 52 6.41 -15.69 0.38
C TYR A 52 6.25 -16.97 1.22
N ASP A 53 5.80 -16.79 2.46
CA ASP A 53 5.59 -17.85 3.44
C ASP A 53 4.24 -17.67 4.15
N SER A 54 3.64 -18.80 4.51
CA SER A 54 2.35 -18.83 5.20
C SER A 54 2.41 -18.25 6.62
N ASN A 55 3.52 -18.40 7.34
CA ASN A 55 3.62 -17.89 8.70
C ASN A 55 3.66 -16.37 8.73
N ASP A 56 4.43 -15.74 7.84
CA ASP A 56 4.50 -14.28 7.72
C ASP A 56 3.14 -13.68 7.35
N LEU A 57 2.41 -14.32 6.43
CA LEU A 57 1.05 -13.92 6.07
C LEU A 57 0.10 -14.01 7.28
N ILE A 58 0.11 -15.13 8.00
CA ILE A 58 -0.76 -15.36 9.16
C ILE A 58 -0.43 -14.38 10.29
N HIS A 59 0.85 -14.16 10.57
CA HIS A 59 1.30 -13.22 11.58
C HIS A 59 0.79 -11.81 11.28
N THR A 60 0.96 -11.36 10.03
CA THR A 60 0.52 -10.03 9.59
C THR A 60 -1.00 -9.90 9.60
N LEU A 61 -1.73 -10.98 9.28
CA LEU A 61 -3.18 -11.01 9.37
C LEU A 61 -3.66 -10.86 10.82
N TYR A 62 -3.08 -11.60 11.76
CA TYR A 62 -3.44 -11.46 13.18
C TYR A 62 -3.08 -10.08 13.73
N TYR A 63 -1.96 -9.51 13.29
CA TYR A 63 -1.61 -8.13 13.63
C TYR A 63 -2.66 -7.13 13.12
N ALA A 64 -3.08 -7.25 11.85
CA ALA A 64 -4.13 -6.39 11.30
C ALA A 64 -5.48 -6.55 12.05
N ILE A 65 -5.82 -7.78 12.46
CA ILE A 65 -7.00 -8.09 13.28
C ILE A 65 -6.89 -7.43 14.67
N ASP A 66 -5.73 -7.50 15.33
CA ASP A 66 -5.49 -6.83 16.61
C ASP A 66 -5.70 -5.31 16.50
N VAL A 67 -5.13 -4.69 15.46
CA VAL A 67 -5.30 -3.26 15.21
C VAL A 67 -6.77 -2.91 14.99
N TYR A 68 -7.50 -3.73 14.21
CA TYR A 68 -8.92 -3.52 13.94
C TYR A 68 -9.79 -3.56 15.21
N TYR A 69 -9.64 -4.59 16.04
CA TYR A 69 -10.51 -4.78 17.21
C TYR A 69 -10.06 -3.98 18.44
N ASN A 70 -8.76 -3.86 18.66
CA ASN A 70 -8.22 -3.34 19.92
C ASN A 70 -7.68 -1.90 19.80
N ARG A 71 -7.50 -1.38 18.57
CA ARG A 71 -6.85 -0.08 18.34
C ARG A 71 -7.66 0.78 17.36
N LYS A 72 -8.92 1.05 17.69
CA LYS A 72 -9.87 1.78 16.83
C LYS A 72 -9.35 3.11 16.27
N GLN A 73 -8.63 3.89 17.08
CA GLN A 73 -8.07 5.17 16.65
C GLN A 73 -6.98 4.99 15.58
N ASP A 74 -6.11 4.00 15.75
CA ASP A 74 -5.08 3.66 14.78
C ASP A 74 -5.72 3.18 13.47
N TRP A 75 -6.78 2.37 13.55
CA TRP A 75 -7.49 1.90 12.37
C TRP A 75 -8.13 3.05 11.57
N ASP A 76 -8.82 3.98 12.25
CA ASP A 76 -9.47 5.12 11.59
C ASP A 76 -8.44 6.06 10.94
N MET A 77 -7.30 6.24 11.59
CA MET A 77 -6.17 6.98 11.04
C MET A 77 -5.59 6.27 9.81
N LEU A 78 -5.38 4.95 9.86
CA LEU A 78 -4.90 4.19 8.70
C LEU A 78 -5.87 4.31 7.53
N VAL A 79 -7.18 4.23 7.76
CA VAL A 79 -8.21 4.40 6.72
C VAL A 79 -8.12 5.81 6.12
N THR A 80 -7.91 6.83 6.96
CA THR A 80 -7.72 8.20 6.50
C THR A 80 -6.45 8.34 5.64
N ASN A 81 -5.34 7.73 6.05
CA ASN A 81 -4.09 7.72 5.29
C ASN A 81 -4.26 7.00 3.94
N ALA A 82 -5.02 5.90 3.91
CA ALA A 82 -5.35 5.17 2.69
C ALA A 82 -6.17 6.05 1.72
N LEU A 83 -7.22 6.71 2.21
CA LEU A 83 -8.04 7.63 1.40
C LEU A 83 -7.26 8.84 0.88
N ASN A 84 -6.26 9.30 1.63
CA ASN A 84 -5.37 10.41 1.25
C ASN A 84 -4.17 9.97 0.39
N SER A 85 -4.00 8.67 0.13
CA SER A 85 -2.94 8.19 -0.77
C SER A 85 -3.25 8.62 -2.21
N ASP A 86 -2.33 9.37 -2.82
CA ASP A 86 -2.49 9.77 -4.23
C ASP A 86 -2.20 8.58 -5.15
N VAL A 87 -3.28 7.90 -5.53
CA VAL A 87 -3.30 6.79 -6.48
C VAL A 87 -3.85 7.22 -7.85
N SER A 88 -3.84 8.52 -8.15
CA SER A 88 -4.40 9.07 -9.37
C SER A 88 -3.52 8.79 -10.60
N TRP A 89 -4.16 8.62 -11.76
CA TRP A 89 -3.46 8.57 -13.04
C TRP A 89 -2.75 9.88 -13.38
N GLN A 90 -3.16 11.01 -12.80
CA GLN A 90 -2.54 12.31 -13.03
C GLN A 90 -1.09 12.32 -12.55
N ASN A 91 -0.83 11.75 -11.37
CA ASN A 91 0.53 11.64 -10.84
C ASN A 91 1.41 10.74 -11.72
N SER A 92 0.89 9.59 -12.15
CA SER A 92 1.61 8.70 -13.07
C SER A 92 1.91 9.38 -14.41
N ALA A 93 0.91 10.04 -15.02
CA ALA A 93 1.07 10.75 -16.29
C ALA A 93 2.12 11.85 -16.22
N LYS A 94 2.21 12.59 -15.09
CA LYS A 94 3.22 13.63 -14.89
C LYS A 94 4.64 13.10 -15.01
N THR A 95 4.93 11.93 -14.42
CA THR A 95 6.24 11.27 -14.52
C THR A 95 6.58 10.94 -15.97
N TYR A 96 5.61 10.44 -16.75
CA TYR A 96 5.80 10.17 -18.18
C TYR A 96 6.00 11.45 -19.00
N CYS A 97 5.27 12.53 -18.71
CA CYS A 97 5.49 13.82 -19.38
C CYS A 97 6.92 14.33 -19.15
N LEU A 98 7.42 14.28 -17.91
CA LEU A 98 8.79 14.69 -17.60
C LEU A 98 9.83 13.85 -18.36
N LEU A 99 9.62 12.53 -18.43
CA LEU A 99 10.49 11.64 -19.20
C LEU A 99 10.46 12.00 -20.70
N TYR A 100 9.30 12.31 -21.27
CA TYR A 100 9.19 12.72 -22.66
C TYR A 100 9.88 14.07 -22.92
N ASP A 101 9.74 15.03 -22.01
CA ASP A 101 10.43 16.33 -22.11
C ASP A 101 11.95 16.16 -22.06
N GLU A 102 12.48 15.26 -21.22
CA GLU A 102 13.91 14.96 -21.15
C GLU A 102 14.46 14.35 -22.45
N LEU A 103 13.69 13.45 -23.06
CA LEU A 103 14.08 12.81 -24.33
C LEU A 103 14.00 13.77 -25.53
N LEU A 104 13.10 14.75 -25.51
CA LEU A 104 12.90 15.71 -26.60
C LEU A 104 13.82 16.93 -26.51
N ASN A 105 14.29 17.31 -25.31
CA ASN A 105 15.18 18.45 -25.09
C ASN A 105 16.68 18.08 -25.11
N GLN A 106 17.05 17.00 -25.82
CA GLN A 106 18.45 16.63 -26.06
C GLN A 106 19.14 17.56 -27.05
#